data_AF-A0A2M7VUH4-F1
#
_entry.id   AF-A0A2M7VUH4-F1
#
_cell.length_a   1.000
_cell.length_b   1.000
_cell.length_c   1.000
_cell.angle_alpha   90.00
_cell.angle_beta   90.00
_cell.angle_gamma   90.00
#
_symmetry.space_group_name_H-M   'P 1'
#
loop_
_entity.id
_entity.type
_entity.pdbx_description
1 polymer ?
#
loop_
_entity_poly.entity_id
_entity_poly.type
_entity_poly.pdbx_seq_one_letter_code
_entity_poly.pdbx_strand_id
1 'polypeptide(L)'
;MKNSPVKIPSCSECDNKNIFGCLPLHEIEKLSVNKDNNFFKKGQVIFYEGNHPHGMYCIYNGKVKISKLGDEGKEQIVRFAGEGELLGYRSALSNESYKATATAMEDCYICHIPKEKFSEVLNNNSNFSLEIIRLLSDDLKKSEQNLLNISQKPVRERIAETLLVLKNRFGFEKDGKTLTIVLTRREIGDIAGTTTETTIRTLSEFVKEGSIKLSGK
;
A
#
# COMPACT_ATOMS: atom_id res chain seq x y z
N MET A 1 13.59 -15.56 -17.19
CA MET A 1 13.55 -14.43 -18.12
C MET A 1 14.02 -13.20 -17.35
N LYS A 2 15.11 -12.55 -17.75
CA LYS A 2 15.59 -11.33 -17.10
C LYS A 2 14.60 -10.22 -17.47
N ASN A 3 13.80 -9.73 -16.52
CA ASN A 3 12.94 -8.57 -16.76
C ASN A 3 13.84 -7.39 -17.12
N SER A 4 13.63 -6.80 -18.30
CA SER A 4 14.18 -5.48 -18.64
C SER A 4 13.81 -4.49 -17.53
N PRO A 5 14.71 -3.58 -17.14
CA PRO A 5 14.41 -2.60 -16.09
C PRO A 5 13.19 -1.79 -16.53
N VAL A 6 12.12 -1.81 -15.72
CA VAL A 6 10.94 -0.99 -15.96
C VAL A 6 11.41 0.47 -15.83
N LYS A 7 11.39 1.19 -16.96
CA LYS A 7 11.77 2.59 -16.97
C LYS A 7 10.59 3.39 -16.44
N ILE A 8 10.76 4.02 -15.27
CA ILE A 8 9.76 4.95 -14.74
C ILE A 8 9.67 6.14 -15.73
N PRO A 9 8.49 6.42 -16.32
CA PRO A 9 8.31 7.52 -17.25
C PRO A 9 8.38 8.87 -16.54
N SER A 10 8.32 9.94 -17.34
CA SER A 10 8.06 11.28 -16.82
C SER A 10 6.68 11.32 -16.14
N CYS A 11 6.46 12.21 -15.19
CA CYS A 11 5.16 12.29 -14.51
C CYS A 11 4.01 12.69 -15.47
N SER A 12 4.30 13.43 -16.54
CA SER A 12 3.32 13.83 -17.57
C SER A 12 2.85 12.65 -18.42
N GLU A 13 3.71 11.65 -18.63
CA GLU A 13 3.44 10.42 -19.39
C GLU A 13 3.15 9.21 -18.50
N CYS A 14 3.10 9.40 -17.18
CA CYS A 14 2.83 8.33 -16.22
C CYS A 14 1.36 7.95 -16.27
N ASP A 15 1.05 6.65 -16.43
CA ASP A 15 -0.33 6.15 -16.41
C ASP A 15 -0.95 6.19 -15.00
N ASN A 16 -0.12 6.22 -13.95
CA ASN A 16 -0.53 6.32 -12.56
C ASN A 16 -0.79 7.78 -12.13
N LYS A 17 -1.55 8.55 -12.92
CA LYS A 17 -1.77 9.99 -12.66
C LYS A 17 -2.47 10.26 -11.34
N ASN A 18 -3.21 9.30 -10.77
CA ASN A 18 -3.84 9.31 -9.44
C ASN A 18 -4.09 10.72 -8.87
N ILE A 19 -3.51 11.00 -7.69
CA ILE A 19 -3.67 12.25 -6.96
C ILE A 19 -3.01 13.46 -7.63
N PHE A 20 -2.06 13.22 -8.54
CA PHE A 20 -1.34 14.28 -9.26
C PHE A 20 -2.08 14.76 -10.51
N GLY A 21 -3.16 14.10 -10.93
CA GLY A 21 -3.92 14.45 -12.13
C GLY A 21 -4.63 15.81 -12.05
N CYS A 22 -4.80 16.35 -10.84
CA CYS A 22 -5.36 17.69 -10.62
C CYS A 22 -4.33 18.83 -10.79
N LEU A 23 -3.04 18.50 -10.92
CA LEU A 23 -1.97 19.49 -11.09
C LEU A 23 -1.89 19.96 -12.55
N PRO A 24 -1.63 21.25 -12.79
CA PRO A 24 -1.33 21.74 -14.13
C PRO A 24 0.00 21.15 -14.64
N LEU A 25 0.13 21.03 -15.96
CA LEU A 25 1.27 20.35 -16.60
C LEU A 25 2.64 20.85 -16.12
N HIS A 26 2.79 22.17 -15.97
CA HIS A 26 4.05 22.77 -15.51
C HIS A 26 4.43 22.38 -14.06
N GLU A 27 3.47 22.11 -13.17
CA GLU A 27 3.75 21.62 -11.82
C GLU A 27 4.09 20.13 -11.83
N ILE A 28 3.41 19.34 -12.68
CA ILE A 28 3.72 17.93 -12.90
C ILE A 28 5.15 17.77 -13.43
N GLU A 29 5.56 18.61 -14.37
CA GLU A 29 6.92 18.61 -14.92
C GLU A 29 7.96 18.99 -13.87
N LYS A 30 7.67 20.01 -13.04
CA LYS A 30 8.53 20.37 -11.89
C LYS A 30 8.69 19.18 -10.95
N LEU A 31 7.60 18.49 -10.58
CA LEU A 31 7.68 17.28 -9.76
C LEU A 31 8.48 16.17 -10.45
N SER A 32 8.30 15.99 -11.77
CA SER A 32 9.01 14.97 -12.55
C SER A 32 10.52 15.16 -12.56
N VAL A 33 11.00 16.41 -12.55
CA VAL A 33 12.44 16.73 -12.53
C VAL A 33 13.03 16.64 -11.12
N ASN A 34 12.22 16.87 -10.09
CA ASN A 34 12.66 16.88 -8.68
C ASN A 34 12.39 15.57 -7.93
N LYS A 35 11.97 14.49 -8.63
CA LYS A 35 11.78 13.17 -8.03
C LYS A 35 13.00 12.28 -8.25
N ASP A 36 13.26 11.40 -7.30
CA ASP A 36 14.21 10.31 -7.49
C ASP A 36 13.47 9.03 -7.88
N ASN A 37 14.07 8.27 -8.79
CA ASN A 37 13.55 6.98 -9.23
C ASN A 37 14.31 5.87 -8.51
N ASN A 38 13.61 5.11 -7.67
CA ASN A 38 14.20 4.06 -6.86
C ASN A 38 13.69 2.68 -7.27
N PHE A 39 14.59 1.71 -7.26
CA PHE A 39 14.26 0.29 -7.46
C PHE A 39 14.51 -0.47 -6.16
N PHE A 40 13.48 -1.17 -5.69
CA PHE A 40 13.54 -2.02 -4.50
C PHE A 40 13.25 -3.45 -4.91
N LYS A 41 14.16 -4.36 -4.59
CA LYS A 41 13.93 -5.80 -4.75
C LYS A 41 12.91 -6.29 -3.73
N LYS A 42 12.23 -7.39 -4.05
CA LYS A 42 11.39 -8.11 -3.08
C LYS A 42 12.09 -8.28 -1.73
N GLY A 43 11.41 -7.89 -0.66
CA GLY A 43 11.88 -7.96 0.72
C GLY A 43 12.70 -6.75 1.19
N GLN A 44 13.07 -5.82 0.30
CA GLN A 44 13.77 -4.61 0.71
C GLN A 44 12.81 -3.62 1.39
N VAL A 45 13.32 -2.99 2.45
CA VAL A 45 12.61 -1.93 3.17
C VAL A 45 12.82 -0.60 2.45
N ILE A 46 11.71 0.10 2.20
CA ILE A 46 11.67 1.43 1.56
C ILE A 46 11.94 2.51 2.61
N PHE A 47 11.31 2.39 3.78
CA PHE A 47 11.61 3.19 4.97
C PHE A 47 11.21 2.43 6.23
N TYR A 48 11.89 2.73 7.33
CA TYR A 48 11.63 2.14 8.64
C TYR A 48 10.74 3.05 9.50
N GLU A 49 9.91 2.43 10.34
CA GLU A 49 9.25 3.12 11.45
C GLU A 49 10.28 3.82 12.34
N GLY A 50 9.95 5.02 12.81
CA GLY A 50 10.83 5.84 13.65
C GLY A 50 11.82 6.72 12.89
N ASN A 51 12.14 6.41 11.63
CA ASN A 51 13.02 7.26 10.82
C ASN A 51 12.35 8.60 10.46
N HIS A 52 13.16 9.64 10.32
CA HIS A 52 12.67 10.95 9.87
C HIS A 52 12.24 10.89 8.39
N PRO A 53 11.10 11.51 8.03
CA PRO A 53 10.63 11.51 6.65
C PRO A 53 11.43 12.50 5.81
N HIS A 54 12.22 11.97 4.88
CA HIS A 54 12.88 12.79 3.84
C HIS A 54 11.94 13.19 2.70
N GLY A 55 10.75 12.60 2.67
CA GLY A 55 9.75 12.85 1.65
C GLY A 55 8.62 11.83 1.68
N MET A 56 7.91 11.77 0.57
CA MET A 56 6.90 10.76 0.31
C MET A 56 7.29 9.90 -0.89
N TYR A 57 6.63 8.76 -1.03
CA TYR A 57 6.87 7.82 -2.11
C TYR A 57 5.59 7.56 -2.88
N CYS A 58 5.69 7.43 -4.20
CA CYS A 58 4.61 7.00 -5.08
C CYS A 58 5.04 5.71 -5.79
N ILE A 59 4.23 4.66 -5.65
CA ILE A 59 4.52 3.37 -6.27
C ILE A 59 4.21 3.47 -7.76
N TYR A 60 5.22 3.35 -8.63
CA TYR A 60 4.98 3.28 -10.07
C TYR A 60 4.57 1.86 -10.48
N ASN A 61 5.27 0.85 -9.98
CA ASN A 61 4.97 -0.56 -10.23
C ASN A 61 5.37 -1.39 -9.00
N GLY A 62 4.58 -2.41 -8.70
CA GLY A 62 4.82 -3.35 -7.60
C GLY A 62 3.82 -3.22 -6.44
N LYS A 63 4.06 -4.03 -5.40
CA LYS A 63 3.21 -4.10 -4.19
C LYS A 63 4.06 -3.92 -2.94
N VAL A 64 3.54 -3.16 -1.99
CA VAL A 64 4.22 -2.80 -0.74
C VAL A 64 3.36 -3.15 0.46
N LYS A 65 3.97 -3.78 1.46
CA LYS A 65 3.38 -4.02 2.79
C LYS A 65 3.73 -2.88 3.72
N ILE A 66 2.72 -2.34 4.41
CA ILE A 66 2.89 -1.34 5.46
C ILE A 66 2.59 -1.99 6.80
N SER A 67 3.58 -2.02 7.68
CA SER A 67 3.50 -2.71 8.97
C SER A 67 4.03 -1.84 10.11
N LYS A 68 3.56 -2.15 11.32
CA LYS A 68 4.02 -1.57 12.58
C LYS A 68 4.59 -2.65 13.47
N LEU A 69 5.52 -2.26 14.34
CA LEU A 69 5.92 -3.12 15.44
C LEU A 69 4.94 -2.94 16.60
N GLY A 70 4.26 -4.02 17.01
CA GLY A 70 3.46 -4.03 18.24
C GLY A 70 4.32 -4.15 19.49
N ASP A 71 3.70 -4.00 20.66
CA ASP A 71 4.38 -3.91 21.96
C ASP A 71 5.27 -5.13 22.30
N GLU A 72 4.93 -6.31 21.78
CA GLU A 72 5.73 -7.54 21.97
C GLU A 72 6.77 -7.76 20.86
N GLY A 73 7.08 -6.74 20.05
CA GLY A 73 7.97 -6.89 18.89
C GLY A 73 7.34 -7.67 17.73
N LYS A 74 6.03 -7.94 17.78
CA LYS A 74 5.30 -8.61 16.70
C LYS A 74 4.94 -7.62 15.62
N GLU A 75 5.39 -7.88 14.39
CA GLU A 75 4.96 -7.13 13.21
C GLU A 75 3.44 -7.30 13.01
N GLN A 76 2.73 -6.18 12.89
CA GLN A 76 1.31 -6.10 12.56
C GLN A 76 1.16 -5.36 11.23
N ILE A 77 0.50 -5.99 10.27
CA ILE A 77 0.21 -5.38 8.96
C ILE A 77 -0.93 -4.38 9.14
N VAL A 78 -0.71 -3.15 8.70
CA VAL A 78 -1.71 -2.08 8.73
C VAL A 78 -2.48 -2.04 7.42
N ARG A 79 -1.76 -2.11 6.28
CA ARG A 79 -2.35 -2.16 4.94
C ARG A 79 -1.33 -2.63 3.91
N PHE A 80 -1.82 -2.97 2.73
CA PHE A 80 -1.01 -3.04 1.52
C PHE A 80 -1.21 -1.79 0.67
N ALA A 81 -0.22 -1.51 -0.16
CA ALA A 81 -0.25 -0.46 -1.16
C ALA A 81 0.19 -1.02 -2.52
N GLY A 82 -0.47 -0.54 -3.58
CA GLY A 82 -0.19 -0.94 -4.96
C GLY A 82 0.13 0.25 -5.84
N GLU A 83 0.08 0.03 -7.15
CA GLU A 83 0.40 1.02 -8.17
C GLU A 83 -0.38 2.33 -8.00
N GLY A 84 0.36 3.42 -8.09
CA GLY A 84 -0.07 4.80 -7.92
C GLY A 84 -0.46 5.21 -6.49
N GLU A 85 -0.43 4.31 -5.50
CA GLU A 85 -0.67 4.71 -4.11
C GLU A 85 0.53 5.43 -3.49
N LEU A 86 0.24 6.35 -2.56
CA LEU A 86 1.24 7.09 -1.80
C LEU A 86 1.65 6.37 -0.50
N LEU A 87 2.93 6.49 -0.16
CA LEU A 87 3.53 6.05 1.10
C LEU A 87 4.23 7.21 1.80
N GLY A 88 4.29 7.18 3.12
CA GLY A 88 5.04 8.15 3.93
C GLY A 88 4.46 9.58 3.98
N TYR A 89 3.47 9.89 3.13
CA TYR A 89 2.88 11.23 3.01
C TYR A 89 2.28 11.76 4.33
N ARG A 90 1.69 10.90 5.18
CA ARG A 90 1.16 11.32 6.50
C ARG A 90 2.25 11.92 7.38
N SER A 91 3.38 11.22 7.50
CA SER A 91 4.55 11.67 8.27
C SER A 91 5.21 12.89 7.63
N ALA A 92 5.28 12.94 6.30
CA ALA A 92 5.79 14.11 5.58
C ALA A 92 4.94 15.37 5.84
N LEU A 93 3.61 15.23 5.91
CA LEU A 93 2.65 16.29 6.24
C LEU A 93 2.75 16.73 7.71
N SER A 94 2.74 15.79 8.65
CA SER A 94 2.72 16.09 10.09
C SER A 94 4.09 16.47 10.66
N ASN A 95 5.16 16.38 9.85
CA ASN A 95 6.54 16.56 10.28
C ASN A 95 6.93 15.62 11.45
N GLU A 96 6.40 14.40 11.43
CA GLU A 96 6.70 13.36 12.41
C GLU A 96 7.54 12.26 11.77
N SER A 97 8.17 11.41 12.60
CA SER A 97 8.78 10.18 12.10
C SER A 97 7.79 9.30 11.32
N TYR A 98 8.31 8.46 10.42
CA TYR A 98 7.52 7.41 9.79
C TYR A 98 6.86 6.57 10.88
N LYS A 99 5.53 6.52 10.85
CA LYS A 99 4.74 5.77 11.83
C LYS A 99 4.60 4.30 11.46
N ALA A 100 5.30 3.82 10.44
CA ALA A 100 5.23 2.44 9.98
C ALA A 100 6.47 2.12 9.14
N THR A 101 6.75 0.83 8.97
CA THR A 101 7.75 0.32 8.04
C THR A 101 7.07 -0.04 6.73
N ALA A 102 7.69 0.34 5.60
CA ALA A 102 7.24 -0.03 4.27
C ALA A 102 8.21 -1.03 3.63
N THR A 103 7.71 -2.20 3.24
CA THR A 103 8.54 -3.29 2.67
C THR A 103 7.99 -3.74 1.32
N ALA A 104 8.87 -3.86 0.32
CA ALA A 104 8.52 -4.35 -1.01
C ALA A 104 8.14 -5.84 -0.96
N MET A 105 6.96 -6.21 -1.46
CA MET A 105 6.47 -7.60 -1.51
C MET A 105 6.87 -8.32 -2.80
N GLU A 106 7.18 -7.55 -3.81
CA GLU A 106 7.74 -7.92 -5.10
C GLU A 106 8.75 -6.87 -5.52
N ASP A 107 9.36 -7.00 -6.69
CA ASP A 107 10.24 -5.96 -7.21
C ASP A 107 9.40 -4.69 -7.48
N CYS A 108 9.79 -3.57 -6.88
CA CYS A 108 9.07 -2.32 -6.90
C CYS A 108 9.87 -1.20 -7.57
N TYR A 109 9.19 -0.41 -8.40
CA TYR A 109 9.69 0.83 -8.97
C TYR A 109 8.93 1.98 -8.32
N ILE A 110 9.64 2.86 -7.62
CA ILE A 110 9.04 3.84 -6.72
C ILE A 110 9.67 5.22 -6.96
N CYS A 111 8.81 6.22 -7.13
CA CYS A 111 9.22 7.62 -7.17
C CYS A 111 9.32 8.15 -5.74
N HIS A 112 10.44 8.76 -5.36
CA HIS A 112 10.60 9.52 -4.14
C HIS A 112 10.45 11.02 -4.45
N ILE A 113 9.57 11.71 -3.71
CA ILE A 113 9.37 13.15 -3.83
C ILE A 113 9.85 13.79 -2.52
N PRO A 114 10.90 14.64 -2.56
CA PRO A 114 11.41 15.32 -1.38
C PRO A 114 10.33 16.09 -0.64
N LYS A 115 10.42 16.12 0.68
CA LYS A 115 9.42 16.75 1.55
C LYS A 115 9.18 18.21 1.18
N GLU A 116 10.24 18.97 0.92
CA GLU A 116 10.17 20.40 0.59
C GLU A 116 9.37 20.62 -0.69
N LYS A 117 9.56 19.74 -1.69
CA LYS A 117 8.85 19.82 -2.97
C LYS A 117 7.39 19.42 -2.83
N PHE A 118 7.10 18.42 -2.01
CA PHE A 118 5.72 18.07 -1.69
C PHE A 118 4.99 19.20 -0.96
N SER A 119 5.63 19.82 0.04
CA SER A 119 5.10 20.99 0.76
C SER A 119 4.91 22.20 -0.17
N GLU A 120 5.84 22.46 -1.09
CA GLU A 120 5.72 23.52 -2.10
C GLU A 120 4.45 23.35 -2.95
N VAL A 121 4.20 22.13 -3.46
CA VAL A 121 3.01 21.86 -4.29
C VAL A 121 1.72 21.98 -3.49
N LEU A 122 1.69 21.49 -2.25
CA LEU A 122 0.52 21.66 -1.37
C LEU A 122 0.18 23.13 -1.13
N ASN A 123 1.19 23.95 -0.83
CA ASN A 123 0.99 25.36 -0.51
C ASN A 123 0.54 26.19 -1.74
N ASN A 124 0.97 25.79 -2.93
CA ASN A 124 0.70 26.53 -4.16
C ASN A 124 -0.54 26.04 -4.91
N ASN A 125 -1.01 24.81 -4.65
CA ASN A 125 -2.12 24.21 -5.37
C ASN A 125 -3.22 23.70 -4.41
N SER A 126 -4.30 24.49 -4.30
CA SER A 126 -5.44 24.17 -3.43
C SER A 126 -6.20 22.91 -3.87
N ASN A 127 -6.28 22.62 -5.17
CA ASN A 127 -6.92 21.40 -5.67
C ASN A 127 -6.15 20.16 -5.23
N PHE A 128 -4.82 20.20 -5.32
CA PHE A 128 -3.97 19.11 -4.84
C PHE A 128 -4.06 18.93 -3.33
N SER A 129 -4.07 20.03 -2.58
CA SER A 129 -4.32 19.99 -1.13
C SER A 129 -5.67 19.36 -0.79
N LEU A 130 -6.74 19.68 -1.53
CA LEU A 130 -8.05 19.04 -1.35
C LEU A 130 -8.02 17.54 -1.67
N GLU A 131 -7.31 17.11 -2.70
CA GLU A 131 -7.15 15.68 -2.99
C GLU A 131 -6.39 14.94 -1.88
N ILE A 132 -5.38 15.57 -1.28
CA ILE A 132 -4.65 15.01 -0.14
C ILE A 132 -5.55 14.91 1.10
N ILE A 133 -6.41 15.92 1.33
CA ILE A 133 -7.42 15.86 2.40
C ILE A 133 -8.40 14.71 2.15
N ARG A 134 -8.92 14.56 0.91
CA ARG A 134 -9.80 13.44 0.54
C ARG A 134 -9.13 12.08 0.78
N LEU A 135 -7.87 11.94 0.38
CA LEU A 135 -7.08 10.73 0.63
C LEU A 135 -6.95 10.43 2.12
N LEU A 136 -6.68 11.44 2.95
CA LEU A 136 -6.64 11.28 4.42
C LEU A 136 -8.00 10.89 5.00
N SER A 137 -9.10 11.49 4.54
CA SER A 137 -10.46 11.16 4.98
C SER A 137 -10.85 9.72 4.61
N ASP A 138 -10.52 9.26 3.41
CA ASP A 138 -10.77 7.88 2.99
C ASP A 138 -9.96 6.88 3.81
N ASP A 139 -8.72 7.24 4.14
CA ASP A 139 -7.85 6.42 4.97
C ASP A 139 -8.31 6.34 6.43
N LEU A 140 -8.86 7.43 6.98
CA LEU A 140 -9.50 7.44 8.29
C LEU A 140 -10.74 6.55 8.28
N LYS A 141 -11.63 6.72 7.30
CA LYS A 141 -12.83 5.90 7.12
C LYS A 141 -12.51 4.40 7.05
N LYS A 142 -11.47 4.02 6.29
CA LYS A 142 -11.00 2.63 6.22
C LYS A 142 -10.49 2.13 7.57
N SER A 143 -9.78 2.97 8.33
CA SER A 143 -9.30 2.62 9.67
C SER A 143 -10.46 2.39 10.64
N GLU A 144 -11.47 3.25 10.64
CA GLU A 144 -12.67 3.11 11.47
C GLU A 144 -13.48 1.85 11.10
N GLN A 145 -13.63 1.57 9.81
CA GLN A 145 -14.28 0.36 9.34
C GLN A 145 -13.53 -0.90 9.79
N ASN A 146 -12.20 -0.89 9.74
CA ASN A 146 -11.38 -2.00 10.24
C ASN A 146 -11.54 -2.19 11.75
N LEU A 147 -11.60 -1.11 12.54
CA LEU A 147 -11.87 -1.18 13.98
C LEU A 147 -13.24 -1.81 14.27
N LEU A 148 -14.29 -1.39 13.55
CA LEU A 148 -15.63 -1.98 13.66
C LEU A 148 -15.62 -3.47 13.29
N ASN A 149 -14.97 -3.82 12.19
CA ASN A 149 -14.85 -5.20 11.72
C ASN A 149 -14.20 -6.08 12.79
N ILE A 150 -13.07 -5.65 13.36
CA ILE A 150 -12.37 -6.37 14.44
C ILE A 150 -13.25 -6.52 15.69
N SER A 151 -14.00 -5.48 16.04
CA SER A 151 -14.81 -5.47 17.26
C SER A 151 -16.10 -6.29 17.16
N GLN A 152 -16.69 -6.42 15.97
CA GLN A 152 -18.06 -6.93 15.82
C GLN A 152 -18.16 -8.19 14.97
N LYS A 153 -17.25 -8.40 14.01
CA LYS A 153 -17.36 -9.54 13.09
C LYS A 153 -16.65 -10.79 13.63
N PRO A 154 -17.29 -11.97 13.51
CA PRO A 154 -16.62 -13.25 13.72
C PRO A 154 -15.35 -13.38 12.87
N VAL A 155 -14.37 -14.13 13.37
CA VAL A 155 -13.09 -14.34 12.65
C VAL A 155 -13.29 -14.84 11.22
N ARG A 156 -14.24 -15.77 11.02
CA ARG A 156 -14.55 -16.31 9.68
C ARG A 156 -14.95 -15.20 8.70
N GLU A 157 -15.81 -14.28 9.12
CA GLU A 157 -16.23 -13.14 8.31
C GLU A 157 -15.08 -12.16 8.04
N ARG A 158 -14.24 -11.89 9.03
CA ARG A 158 -13.06 -11.02 8.87
C ARG A 158 -12.07 -11.57 7.84
N ILE A 159 -11.84 -12.89 7.84
CA ILE A 159 -10.98 -13.54 6.84
C ILE A 159 -11.63 -13.47 5.46
N ALA A 160 -12.92 -13.74 5.33
CA ALA A 160 -13.63 -13.61 4.05
C ALA A 160 -13.56 -12.17 3.50
N GLU A 161 -13.81 -11.18 4.35
CA GLU A 161 -13.72 -9.76 3.99
C GLU A 161 -12.30 -9.37 3.59
N THR A 162 -11.28 -9.87 4.29
CA THR A 162 -9.88 -9.67 3.90
C THR A 162 -9.63 -10.15 2.47
N LEU A 163 -10.09 -11.35 2.11
CA LEU A 163 -9.94 -11.88 0.75
C LEU A 163 -10.69 -11.02 -0.29
N LEU A 164 -11.88 -10.52 0.04
CA LEU A 164 -12.65 -9.63 -0.82
C LEU A 164 -11.95 -8.28 -1.02
N VAL A 165 -11.38 -7.70 0.03
CA VAL A 165 -10.59 -6.46 -0.05
C VAL A 165 -9.37 -6.67 -0.95
N LEU A 166 -8.66 -7.79 -0.81
CA LEU A 166 -7.50 -8.11 -1.66
C LEU A 166 -7.92 -8.28 -3.12
N LYS A 167 -9.02 -8.97 -3.38
CA LYS A 167 -9.62 -9.09 -4.73
C LYS A 167 -9.94 -7.73 -5.32
N ASN A 168 -10.64 -6.87 -4.57
CA ASN A 168 -11.07 -5.57 -5.07
C ASN A 168 -9.88 -4.63 -5.32
N ARG A 169 -8.80 -4.77 -4.55
CA ARG A 169 -7.63 -3.91 -4.64
C ARG A 169 -6.63 -4.35 -5.70
N PHE A 170 -6.35 -5.65 -5.80
CA PHE A 170 -5.28 -6.16 -6.66
C PHE A 170 -5.80 -6.94 -7.88
N GLY A 171 -7.10 -7.23 -7.92
CA GLY A 171 -7.71 -7.98 -8.99
C GLY A 171 -7.24 -9.43 -9.05
N PHE A 172 -7.38 -9.99 -10.24
CA PHE A 172 -6.92 -11.33 -10.57
C PHE A 172 -5.78 -11.27 -11.59
N GLU A 173 -4.99 -12.33 -11.59
CA GLU A 173 -4.09 -12.70 -12.66
C GLU A 173 -4.86 -12.91 -13.98
N LYS A 174 -4.12 -13.13 -15.08
CA LYS A 174 -4.69 -13.35 -16.42
C LYS A 174 -5.69 -14.51 -16.51
N ASP A 175 -5.66 -15.44 -15.56
CA ASP A 175 -6.61 -16.55 -15.47
C ASP A 175 -8.01 -16.14 -14.94
N GLY A 176 -8.16 -14.89 -14.48
CA GLY A 176 -9.39 -14.33 -13.95
C GLY A 176 -9.85 -14.93 -12.62
N LYS A 177 -9.00 -15.69 -11.92
CA LYS A 177 -9.37 -16.47 -10.73
C LYS A 177 -8.32 -16.42 -9.61
N THR A 178 -7.04 -16.31 -9.94
CA THR A 178 -5.95 -16.26 -8.97
C THR A 178 -5.71 -14.81 -8.56
N LEU A 179 -5.68 -14.51 -7.26
CA LEU A 179 -5.38 -13.16 -6.79
C LEU A 179 -3.96 -12.76 -7.19
N THR A 180 -3.80 -11.53 -7.70
CA THR A 180 -2.49 -11.00 -8.13
C THR A 180 -1.50 -10.81 -6.97
N ILE A 181 -1.99 -10.84 -5.74
CA ILE A 181 -1.17 -10.72 -4.52
C ILE A 181 -1.01 -12.09 -3.87
N VAL A 182 0.24 -12.44 -3.56
CA VAL A 182 0.58 -13.67 -2.84
C VAL A 182 0.89 -13.31 -1.39
N LEU A 183 0.08 -13.84 -0.47
CA LEU A 183 0.22 -13.63 0.96
C LEU A 183 0.42 -14.95 1.69
N THR A 184 1.26 -14.92 2.71
CA THR A 184 1.35 -16.00 3.70
C THR A 184 0.10 -16.04 4.57
N ARG A 185 -0.14 -17.19 5.21
CA ARG A 185 -1.25 -17.37 6.16
C ARG A 185 -1.15 -16.42 7.34
N ARG A 186 0.08 -16.10 7.76
CA ARG A 186 0.33 -15.11 8.80
C ARG A 186 -0.12 -13.72 8.34
N GLU A 187 0.28 -13.29 7.15
CA GLU A 187 -0.11 -11.97 6.64
C GLU A 187 -1.64 -11.83 6.50
N ILE A 188 -2.34 -12.89 6.06
CA ILE A 188 -3.81 -12.91 6.03
C ILE A 188 -4.39 -12.79 7.45
N GLY A 189 -3.82 -13.51 8.41
CA GLY A 189 -4.23 -13.47 9.82
C GLY A 189 -4.00 -12.10 10.46
N ASP A 190 -2.88 -11.47 10.18
CA ASP A 190 -2.53 -10.14 10.69
C ASP A 190 -3.58 -9.11 10.23
N ILE A 191 -3.97 -9.10 8.96
CA ILE A 191 -5.00 -8.18 8.45
C ILE A 191 -6.38 -8.50 9.03
N ALA A 192 -6.71 -9.78 9.12
CA ALA A 192 -7.98 -10.23 9.68
C ALA A 192 -8.05 -10.05 11.22
N GLY A 193 -6.94 -9.70 11.88
CA GLY A 193 -6.83 -9.55 13.33
C GLY A 193 -7.05 -10.86 14.06
N THR A 194 -6.41 -11.95 13.61
CA THR A 194 -6.51 -13.29 14.20
C THR A 194 -5.19 -14.07 14.12
N THR A 195 -5.12 -15.22 14.78
CA THR A 195 -3.91 -16.06 14.80
C THR A 195 -3.73 -16.82 13.49
N THR A 196 -2.48 -17.08 13.12
CA THR A 196 -2.14 -17.86 11.92
C THR A 196 -2.82 -19.24 11.89
N GLU A 197 -2.93 -19.90 13.05
CA GLU A 197 -3.63 -21.19 13.18
C GLU A 197 -5.12 -21.08 12.83
N THR A 198 -5.79 -20.06 13.38
CA THR A 198 -7.21 -19.82 13.07
C THR A 198 -7.40 -19.50 11.60
N THR A 199 -6.49 -18.71 11.02
CA THR A 199 -6.49 -18.42 9.58
C THR A 199 -6.36 -19.67 8.73
N ILE A 200 -5.44 -20.57 9.06
CA ILE A 200 -5.27 -21.85 8.33
C ILE A 200 -6.55 -22.69 8.41
N ARG A 201 -7.14 -22.82 9.60
CA ARG A 201 -8.38 -23.58 9.81
C ARG A 201 -9.52 -23.02 8.96
N THR A 202 -9.78 -21.71 9.04
CA THR A 202 -10.86 -21.06 8.29
C THR A 202 -10.64 -21.12 6.77
N LEU A 203 -9.41 -20.92 6.29
CA LEU A 203 -9.13 -21.05 4.85
C LEU A 203 -9.34 -22.49 4.37
N SER A 204 -9.05 -23.49 5.21
CA SER A 204 -9.32 -24.90 4.90
C SER A 204 -10.83 -25.20 4.85
N GLU A 205 -11.64 -24.56 5.70
CA GLU A 205 -13.10 -24.63 5.65
C GLU A 205 -13.62 -24.04 4.34
N PHE A 206 -13.17 -22.85 3.93
CA PHE A 206 -13.57 -22.26 2.65
C PHE A 206 -13.20 -23.13 1.44
N VAL A 207 -12.08 -23.86 1.50
CA VAL A 207 -11.71 -24.84 0.45
C VAL A 207 -12.67 -26.03 0.43
N LYS A 208 -13.02 -26.58 1.60
CA LYS A 208 -13.98 -27.69 1.71
C LYS A 208 -15.37 -27.30 1.19
N GLU A 209 -15.77 -26.05 1.41
CA GLU A 209 -17.01 -25.47 0.90
C GLU A 209 -16.97 -25.15 -0.61
N GLY A 210 -15.79 -25.25 -1.24
CA GLY A 210 -15.61 -24.89 -2.65
C GLY A 210 -15.60 -23.38 -2.93
N SER A 211 -15.58 -22.54 -1.89
CA SER A 211 -15.61 -21.08 -2.01
C SER A 211 -14.29 -20.50 -2.54
N ILE A 212 -13.16 -21.13 -2.21
CA ILE A 212 -11.84 -20.74 -2.70
C ILE A 212 -11.01 -21.97 -3.07
N LYS A 213 -9.92 -21.75 -3.81
CA LYS A 213 -8.82 -22.70 -3.95
C LYS A 213 -7.53 -22.05 -3.46
N LEU A 214 -6.67 -22.86 -2.87
CA LEU A 214 -5.36 -22.42 -2.39
C LEU A 214 -4.29 -22.96 -3.34
N SER A 215 -3.37 -22.09 -3.76
CA SER A 215 -2.21 -22.44 -4.57
C SER A 215 -0.97 -21.80 -3.95
N GLY A 216 0.09 -22.58 -3.72
CA GLY A 216 1.28 -22.14 -2.98
C GLY A 216 1.23 -22.47 -1.48
N LYS A 217 2.13 -21.85 -0.69
CA LYS A 217 2.24 -22.03 0.76
C LYS A 217 1.27 -21.12 1.53
#